data_AF-A0AAU3WSY4-F1
#
_entry.id   AF-A0AAU3WSY4-F1
#
_cell.length_a   1.000
_cell.length_b   1.000
_cell.length_c   1.000
_cell.angle_alpha   90.00
_cell.angle_beta   90.00
_cell.angle_gamma   90.00
#
_symmetry.space_group_name_H-M   'P 1'
#
loop_
_entity.id
_entity.type
_entity.pdbx_description
1 polymer ?
#
loop_
_entity_poly.entity_id
_entity_poly.type
_entity_poly.pdbx_seq_one_letter_code
_entity_poly.pdbx_strand_id
1 'polypeptide(L)'
;MKPVWQEKAWADHVRWQEQDRKVLKRINALLQDIARNGAAEGIGKPEPLKHGFQGYWSRRITDEHRLIYKVVEDEIRIALCRYHYQR
;
A
#
# COMPACT_ATOMS: atom_id res chain seq x y z
N MET A 1 -12.72 3.06 -7.26
CA MET A 1 -11.29 3.41 -7.25
C MET A 1 -10.43 2.39 -7.96
N LYS A 2 -9.58 2.85 -8.88
CA LYS A 2 -8.60 2.04 -9.62
C LYS A 2 -7.20 2.13 -8.98
N PRO A 3 -6.49 1.01 -8.77
CA PRO A 3 -5.11 1.04 -8.29
C PRO A 3 -4.15 1.47 -9.41
N VAL A 4 -3.30 2.46 -9.14
CA VAL A 4 -2.25 2.94 -10.04
C VAL A 4 -0.91 2.74 -9.34
N TRP A 5 -0.01 1.99 -9.97
CA TRP A 5 1.22 1.54 -9.31
C TRP A 5 2.44 2.31 -9.82
N GLN A 6 3.33 2.66 -8.90
CA GLN A 6 4.73 2.91 -9.28
C GLN A 6 5.37 1.60 -9.76
N GLU A 7 6.29 1.68 -10.72
CA GLU A 7 6.94 0.50 -11.33
C GLU A 7 7.52 -0.44 -10.28
N LYS A 8 8.26 0.09 -9.30
CA LYS A 8 8.84 -0.69 -8.21
C LYS A 8 7.78 -1.36 -7.33
N ALA A 9 6.68 -0.67 -7.03
CA ALA A 9 5.59 -1.24 -6.24
C ALA A 9 4.87 -2.35 -7.01
N TRP A 10 4.70 -2.20 -8.33
CA TRP A 10 4.15 -3.26 -9.17
C TRP A 10 5.06 -4.49 -9.18
N ALA A 11 6.37 -4.31 -9.36
CA ALA A 11 7.34 -5.40 -9.32
C ALA A 11 7.32 -6.14 -7.97
N ASP A 12 7.24 -5.41 -6.85
CA ASP A 12 7.09 -6.00 -5.52
C ASP A 12 5.77 -6.77 -5.37
N HIS A 13 4.67 -6.22 -5.86
CA HIS A 13 3.36 -6.86 -5.85
C HIS A 13 3.36 -8.18 -6.63
N VAL A 14 3.96 -8.21 -7.82
CA VAL A 14 4.11 -9.44 -8.61
C VAL A 14 4.99 -10.44 -7.87
N ARG A 15 6.12 -10.00 -7.30
CA ARG A 15 7.05 -10.87 -6.56
C ARG A 15 6.40 -11.55 -5.35
N TRP A 16 5.43 -10.91 -4.70
CA TRP A 16 4.70 -11.53 -3.59
C TRP A 16 3.91 -12.78 -4.00
N GLN A 17 3.54 -12.94 -5.28
CA GLN A 17 2.84 -14.14 -5.76
C GLN A 17 3.67 -15.41 -5.59
N GLU A 18 5.00 -15.29 -5.75
CA GLU A 18 5.96 -16.38 -5.64
C GLU A 18 6.49 -16.52 -4.21
N GLN A 19 6.67 -15.40 -3.50
CA GLN A 19 7.33 -15.40 -2.19
C GLN A 19 6.38 -15.67 -1.02
N ASP A 20 5.26 -14.95 -0.94
CA ASP A 20 4.31 -15.09 0.16
C ASP A 20 2.90 -14.65 -0.26
N ARG A 21 2.05 -15.64 -0.56
CA ARG A 21 0.65 -15.42 -0.95
C ARG A 21 -0.20 -14.84 0.19
N LYS A 22 0.19 -14.96 1.45
CA LYS A 22 -0.53 -14.33 2.58
C LYS A 22 -0.31 -12.83 2.57
N VAL A 23 0.92 -12.38 2.30
CA VAL A 23 1.25 -10.95 2.14
C VAL A 23 0.50 -10.36 0.95
N LEU A 24 0.48 -11.05 -0.20
CA LEU A 24 -0.30 -10.64 -1.37
C LEU A 24 -1.80 -10.49 -1.04
N LYS A 25 -2.39 -11.49 -0.39
CA LYS A 25 -3.80 -11.46 0.03
C LYS A 25 -4.06 -10.27 0.95
N ARG A 26 -3.13 -9.95 1.85
CA ARG A 26 -3.24 -8.81 2.75
C ARG A 26 -3.19 -7.47 2.00
N ILE A 27 -2.30 -7.32 1.01
CA ILE A 27 -2.26 -6.13 0.15
C ILE A 27 -3.59 -5.94 -0.58
N ASN A 28 -4.12 -7.00 -1.19
CA ASN A 28 -5.41 -6.93 -1.89
C ASN A 28 -6.58 -6.56 -0.97
N ALA A 29 -6.60 -7.10 0.26
CA ALA A 29 -7.60 -6.72 1.26
C ALA A 29 -7.49 -5.24 1.65
N LEU A 30 -6.27 -4.71 1.79
CA LEU A 30 -6.06 -3.29 2.06
C LEU A 30 -6.55 -2.42 0.89
N LEU A 31 -6.26 -2.79 -0.36
CA LEU A 31 -6.72 -2.03 -1.53
C LEU A 31 -8.25 -2.01 -1.63
N GLN A 32 -8.91 -3.14 -1.38
CA GLN A 32 -10.38 -3.20 -1.34
C GLN A 32 -10.96 -2.34 -0.21
N ASP A 33 -10.34 -2.34 0.96
CA ASP A 33 -10.76 -1.52 2.09
C ASP A 33 -10.58 -0.02 1.80
N ILE A 34 -9.44 0.38 1.22
CA ILE A 34 -9.19 1.77 0.79
C ILE A 34 -10.23 2.21 -0.25
N ALA A 35 -10.58 1.34 -1.20
CA ALA A 35 -11.60 1.65 -2.20
C ALA A 35 -12.99 1.89 -1.60
N ARG A 36 -13.30 1.30 -0.44
CA ARG A 36 -14.59 1.42 0.25
C ARG A 36 -14.62 2.55 1.27
N ASN A 37 -13.56 2.66 2.09
CA ASN A 37 -13.51 3.50 3.28
C ASN A 37 -12.62 4.74 3.09
N GLY A 38 -11.99 4.88 1.93
CA GLY A 38 -11.08 5.98 1.64
C GLY A 38 -9.71 5.85 2.32
N ALA A 39 -8.96 6.94 2.35
CA ALA A 39 -7.56 6.91 2.77
C ALA A 39 -7.38 6.78 4.28
N ALA A 40 -8.21 7.47 5.08
CA ALA A 40 -7.94 7.73 6.49
C ALA A 40 -8.50 6.69 7.47
N GLU A 41 -9.37 5.78 7.01
CA GLU A 41 -10.11 4.87 7.89
C GLU A 41 -10.02 3.41 7.44
N GLY A 42 -10.32 2.49 8.35
CA GLY A 42 -10.39 1.06 8.08
C GLY A 42 -9.14 0.28 8.50
N ILE A 43 -8.91 -0.85 7.85
CA ILE A 43 -7.98 -1.86 8.35
C ILE A 43 -6.51 -1.49 8.10
N GLY A 44 -5.62 -2.03 8.93
CA GLY A 44 -4.18 -1.83 8.76
C GLY A 44 -3.62 -0.55 9.40
N LYS A 45 -4.38 0.10 10.30
CA LYS A 45 -3.94 1.28 11.06
C LYS A 45 -3.42 2.38 10.13
N PRO A 46 -4.31 3.05 9.37
CA PRO A 46 -3.92 4.13 8.47
C PRO A 46 -3.23 5.25 9.25
N GLU A 47 -2.02 5.59 8.84
CA GLU A 47 -1.19 6.62 9.46
C GLU A 47 -0.78 7.64 8.37
N PRO A 48 -1.08 8.95 8.51
CA PRO A 48 -0.67 9.95 7.53
C PRO A 48 0.84 10.17 7.61
N LEU A 49 1.50 10.22 6.46
CA LEU A 49 2.94 10.43 6.36
C LEU A 49 3.29 11.92 6.25
N LYS A 50 4.48 12.24 6.74
CA LYS A 50 5.04 13.60 6.76
C LYS A 50 6.29 13.68 5.87
N HIS A 51 6.78 14.88 5.61
CA HIS A 51 8.02 15.16 4.87
C HIS A 51 8.02 14.57 3.45
N GLY A 52 8.99 13.72 3.08
CA GLY A 52 9.16 13.19 1.71
C GLY A 52 7.95 12.41 1.16
N PHE A 53 7.02 12.01 2.03
CA PHE A 53 5.75 11.37 1.67
C PHE A 53 4.53 12.19 2.11
N GLN A 54 4.64 13.52 2.21
CA GLN A 54 3.50 14.36 2.57
C GLN A 54 2.31 14.13 1.63
N GLY A 55 1.12 13.90 2.22
CA GLY A 55 -0.10 13.56 1.48
C GLY A 55 -0.27 12.08 1.15
N TYR A 56 0.71 11.24 1.48
CA TYR A 56 0.57 9.78 1.48
C TYR A 56 0.14 9.26 2.84
N TRP A 57 -0.37 8.04 2.81
CA TRP A 57 -0.80 7.23 3.93
C TRP A 57 0.00 5.94 3.96
N SER A 58 0.23 5.45 5.17
CA SER A 58 0.83 4.15 5.44
C SER A 58 -0.21 3.23 6.07
N ARG A 59 -0.28 1.98 5.60
CA ARG A 59 -1.00 0.90 6.27
C ARG A 59 -0.12 -0.32 6.47
N ARG A 60 -0.32 -1.01 7.58
CA ARG A 60 0.39 -2.24 7.96
C ARG A 60 -0.06 -3.41 7.10
N ILE A 61 0.88 -3.90 6.29
CA ILE A 61 0.75 -5.19 5.61
C ILE A 61 1.16 -6.28 6.61
N THR A 62 2.38 -6.18 7.14
CA THR A 62 2.92 -6.98 8.25
C THR A 62 3.50 -6.04 9.30
N ASP A 63 4.19 -6.57 10.32
CA ASP A 63 4.93 -5.73 11.27
C ASP A 63 6.09 -4.98 10.58
N GLU A 64 6.70 -5.59 9.57
CA GLU A 64 7.81 -5.03 8.79
C GLU A 64 7.33 -4.19 7.59
N HIS A 65 6.37 -4.70 6.81
CA HIS A 65 6.01 -4.12 5.53
C HIS A 65 4.83 -3.15 5.63
N ARG A 66 4.88 -2.08 4.85
CA ARG A 66 3.83 -1.07 4.74
C ARG A 66 3.38 -0.91 3.30
N LEU A 67 2.08 -0.70 3.14
CA LEU A 67 1.48 -0.17 1.92
C LEU A 67 1.51 1.34 2.02
N ILE A 68 2.26 1.99 1.14
CA ILE A 68 2.36 3.45 1.05
C ILE A 68 1.55 3.89 -0.16
N TYR A 69 0.51 4.68 0.06
CA TYR A 69 -0.44 5.06 -0.98
C TYR A 69 -1.04 6.44 -0.75
N LYS A 70 -1.70 7.00 -1.76
CA LYS A 70 -2.62 8.14 -1.59
C LYS A 70 -3.86 7.93 -2.44
N VAL A 71 -4.97 8.55 -2.04
CA VAL A 71 -6.19 8.59 -2.82
C VAL A 71 -6.27 9.94 -3.52
N VAL A 72 -6.43 9.93 -4.84
CA VAL A 72 -6.60 11.14 -5.67
C VAL A 72 -7.73 10.87 -6.63
N GLU A 73 -8.80 11.66 -6.57
CA GLU A 73 -10.03 11.40 -7.34
C GLU A 73 -10.53 9.96 -7.12
N ASP A 74 -10.64 9.15 -8.16
CA ASP A 74 -10.99 7.72 -8.09
C ASP A 74 -9.75 6.80 -8.21
N GLU A 75 -8.56 7.28 -7.87
CA GLU A 75 -7.30 6.51 -7.95
C GLU A 75 -6.71 6.21 -6.58
N ILE A 76 -6.27 4.96 -6.39
CA ILE A 76 -5.37 4.58 -5.30
C ILE A 76 -3.96 4.53 -5.89
N ARG A 77 -3.18 5.60 -5.69
CA ARG A 77 -1.80 5.69 -6.18
C ARG A 77 -0.86 5.03 -5.18
N ILE A 78 -0.23 3.93 -5.57
CA ILE A 78 0.57 3.08 -4.70
C ILE A 78 2.06 3.34 -4.96
N ALA A 79 2.74 3.86 -3.95
CA ALA A 79 4.17 4.18 -4.02
C ALA A 79 5.05 2.98 -3.66
N LEU A 80 4.67 2.21 -2.63
CA LEU A 80 5.42 1.05 -2.14
C LEU A 80 4.46 0.03 -1.51
N CYS A 81 4.78 -1.26 -1.63
CA CYS A 81 4.06 -2.34 -0.92
C CYS A 81 5.02 -3.38 -0.31
N ARG A 82 6.28 -2.98 -0.12
CA ARG A 82 7.34 -3.78 0.51
C ARG A 82 8.34 -2.83 1.12
N TYR A 83 8.80 -3.17 2.32
CA TYR A 83 9.93 -2.48 2.92
C TYR A 83 11.21 -2.96 2.24
N HIS A 84 12.05 -2.01 1.82
CA HIS A 84 13.39 -2.29 1.32
C HIS A 84 14.37 -1.73 2.35
N TYR A 85 15.15 -2.59 3.00
CA TYR A 85 16.28 -2.12 3.78
C TYR A 85 17.19 -1.30 2.88
N GLN A 86 17.55 -0.09 3.30
CA GLN A 86 18.66 0.64 2.69
C GLN A 86 19.92 -0.21 2.94
N ARG A 87 20.44 -0.82 1.88
CA ARG A 87 21.83 -1.26 1.85
C ARG A 87 22.69 -0.08 1.44
#